data_AF-A0A6J5ISP7-F1
#
_entry.id   AF-A0A6J5ISP7-F1
#
_cell.length_a   1.000
_cell.length_b   1.000
_cell.length_c   1.000
_cell.angle_alpha   90.00
_cell.angle_beta   90.00
_cell.angle_gamma   90.00
#
_symmetry.space_group_name_H-M   'P 1'
#
loop_
_entity.id
_entity.type
_entity.pdbx_description
1 polymer ?
#
loop_
_entity_poly.entity_id
_entity_poly.type
_entity_poly.pdbx_seq_one_letter_code
_entity_poly.pdbx_strand_id
1 'polypeptide(L)'
;MTMPIQAQQWPTTAVDWAPAYRVIPTRFPAINLFDRVASADDFDALYALESLTNDRIRNEVGTLDLVPPAERRYGQGWGPIMAAFTHLNPQGSRFSDGSYGVFYCARSRDTAIAETRYHSALFLEATKEPPMRQQMRLYTVIAQGDVADIRTWPKRDPALLHPLDYSAGQALGRAVRNAGGAGIVYPSVRDPRGECLAAFRTALLRDCHHAAYLEYNWNGSAVDAVFELNQVG
;
A
#
# COMPACT_ATOMS: atom_id res chain seq x y z
N MET A 1 33.45 18.94 7.05
CA MET A 1 33.47 18.59 5.62
C MET A 1 32.11 18.01 5.26
N THR A 2 31.24 18.85 4.69
CA THR A 2 29.94 18.45 4.16
C THR A 2 30.17 17.68 2.86
N MET A 3 29.87 16.38 2.88
CA MET A 3 29.81 15.57 1.65
C MET A 3 28.73 16.15 0.73
N PRO A 4 28.98 16.27 -0.59
CA PRO A 4 27.95 16.69 -1.52
C PRO A 4 26.83 15.65 -1.54
N ILE A 5 25.58 16.10 -1.46
CA ILE A 5 24.39 15.28 -1.69
C ILE A 5 24.54 14.72 -3.11
N GLN A 6 24.80 13.42 -3.24
CA GLN A 6 24.79 12.76 -4.54
C GLN A 6 23.40 12.96 -5.15
N ALA A 7 23.34 13.80 -6.19
CA ALA A 7 22.14 14.05 -6.97
C ALA A 7 21.79 12.77 -7.75
N GLN A 8 21.17 11.80 -7.08
CA GLN A 8 20.52 10.69 -7.75
C GLN A 8 19.20 11.24 -8.34
N GLN A 9 19.28 11.89 -9.51
CA GLN A 9 18.10 12.32 -10.26
C GLN A 9 17.50 11.11 -10.98
N TRP A 10 16.59 10.41 -10.29
CA TRP A 10 15.62 9.58 -11.01
C TRP A 10 14.78 10.48 -11.94
N PRO A 11 14.42 10.02 -13.15
CA PRO A 11 13.47 10.77 -13.97
C PRO A 11 12.15 10.83 -13.23
N THR A 12 11.44 11.93 -13.39
CA THR A 12 10.08 12.08 -12.85
C THR A 12 9.06 12.02 -13.95
N THR A 13 7.86 11.59 -13.59
CA THR A 13 6.70 11.60 -14.49
C THR A 13 5.45 11.95 -13.69
N ALA A 14 4.50 12.61 -14.34
CA ALA A 14 3.18 12.82 -13.79
C ALA A 14 2.37 11.53 -13.94
N VAL A 15 1.92 10.98 -12.82
CA VAL A 15 0.91 9.92 -12.80
C VAL A 15 -0.47 10.57 -12.72
N ASP A 16 -1.40 10.05 -13.52
CA ASP A 16 -2.82 10.41 -13.49
C ASP A 16 -3.68 9.14 -13.67
N TRP A 17 -3.79 8.36 -12.60
CA TRP A 17 -4.55 7.12 -12.57
C TRP A 17 -5.87 7.34 -11.83
N ALA A 18 -6.96 7.43 -12.60
CA ALA A 18 -8.32 7.57 -12.11
C ALA A 18 -9.25 6.58 -12.85
N PRO A 19 -9.40 5.33 -12.38
CA PRO A 19 -8.90 4.79 -11.11
C PRO A 19 -7.53 4.10 -11.20
N ALA A 20 -6.82 4.07 -10.07
CA ALA A 20 -5.87 3.03 -9.69
C ALA A 20 -6.55 2.00 -8.76
N TYR A 21 -5.95 0.83 -8.59
CA TYR A 21 -6.55 -0.31 -7.90
C TYR A 21 -5.66 -0.83 -6.77
N ARG A 22 -6.28 -1.13 -5.62
CA ARG A 22 -5.60 -1.74 -4.46
C ARG A 22 -6.46 -2.88 -3.93
N VAL A 23 -5.83 -4.02 -3.69
CA VAL A 23 -6.47 -5.15 -3.02
C VAL A 23 -5.86 -5.31 -1.63
N ILE A 24 -6.69 -5.54 -0.61
CA ILE A 24 -6.23 -5.85 0.76
C ILE A 24 -7.07 -6.97 1.36
N PRO A 25 -6.54 -7.75 2.33
CA PRO A 25 -7.35 -8.68 3.11
C PRO A 25 -8.46 -7.92 3.87
N THR A 26 -9.65 -8.51 3.95
CA THR A 26 -10.78 -7.93 4.69
C THR A 26 -10.54 -7.83 6.20
N ARG A 27 -9.55 -8.57 6.73
CA ARG A 27 -9.36 -8.83 8.17
C ARG A 27 -8.51 -7.82 8.96
N PHE A 28 -8.13 -6.67 8.39
CA PHE A 28 -7.47 -5.57 9.13
C PHE A 28 -8.41 -4.37 9.22
N PRO A 29 -8.59 -3.77 10.41
CA PRO A 29 -9.90 -3.48 10.98
C PRO A 29 -10.84 -2.81 10.00
N ALA A 30 -12.00 -3.44 9.80
CA ALA A 30 -12.97 -3.10 8.76
C ALA A 30 -13.66 -1.73 8.95
N ILE A 31 -13.46 -1.09 10.11
CA ILE A 31 -13.89 0.27 10.43
C ILE A 31 -12.67 1.00 10.95
N ASN A 32 -12.12 1.89 10.13
CA ASN A 32 -10.96 2.68 10.52
C ASN A 32 -11.42 3.95 11.23
N LEU A 33 -10.82 4.31 12.37
CA LEU A 33 -11.07 5.58 13.06
C LEU A 33 -10.95 6.79 12.11
N PHE A 34 -10.05 6.74 11.12
CA PHE A 34 -9.90 7.79 10.10
C PHE A 34 -11.17 8.01 9.25
N ASP A 35 -11.98 6.97 9.03
CA ASP A 35 -13.24 7.09 8.28
C ASP A 35 -14.40 7.63 9.15
N ARG A 36 -14.29 7.54 10.48
CA ARG A 36 -15.35 7.90 11.44
C ARG A 36 -15.37 9.38 11.81
N VAL A 37 -14.28 10.10 11.54
CA VAL A 37 -14.09 11.50 11.93
C VAL A 37 -13.95 12.38 10.69
N ALA A 38 -14.45 13.61 10.77
CA ALA A 38 -14.42 14.55 9.65
C ALA A 38 -13.19 15.48 9.69
N SER A 39 -12.56 15.64 10.86
CA SER A 39 -11.48 16.59 11.08
C SER A 39 -10.39 16.06 12.03
N ALA A 40 -9.26 16.77 12.08
CA ALA A 40 -8.18 16.47 13.03
C ALA A 40 -8.61 16.71 14.48
N ASP A 41 -9.39 17.77 14.76
CA ASP A 41 -9.88 18.07 16.11
C ASP A 41 -10.84 16.98 16.61
N ASP A 42 -11.72 16.48 15.74
CA ASP A 42 -12.60 15.33 16.05
C ASP A 42 -11.79 14.06 16.31
N PHE A 43 -10.75 13.84 15.49
CA PHE A 43 -9.85 12.71 15.68
C PHE A 43 -9.12 12.79 17.01
N ASP A 44 -8.53 13.94 17.35
CA ASP A 44 -7.76 14.13 18.57
C ASP A 44 -8.66 14.01 19.81
N ALA A 45 -9.88 14.55 19.77
CA ALA A 45 -10.85 14.39 20.84
C ALA A 45 -11.25 12.92 21.05
N LEU A 46 -11.56 12.20 19.96
CA LEU A 46 -11.97 10.79 20.03
C LEU A 46 -10.81 9.87 20.39
N TYR A 47 -9.61 10.16 19.88
CA TYR A 47 -8.38 9.43 20.19
C TYR A 47 -7.96 9.66 21.64
N ALA A 48 -7.98 10.89 22.15
CA ALA A 48 -7.64 11.17 23.55
C ALA A 48 -8.63 10.50 24.52
N LEU A 49 -9.93 10.49 24.18
CA LEU A 49 -10.96 9.86 25.00
C LEU A 49 -10.80 8.34 25.06
N GLU A 50 -10.54 7.67 23.92
CA GLU A 50 -10.54 6.21 23.86
C GLU A 50 -9.14 5.57 24.02
N SER A 51 -8.04 6.24 23.67
CA SER A 51 -6.68 5.65 23.69
C SER A 51 -6.11 5.40 25.09
N LEU A 52 -6.66 6.06 26.12
CA LEU A 52 -6.26 5.88 27.52
C LEU A 52 -6.68 4.52 28.10
N THR A 53 -7.65 3.84 27.47
CA THR A 53 -8.24 2.60 28.01
C THR A 53 -8.54 1.52 26.97
N ASN A 54 -8.50 1.83 25.67
CA ASN A 54 -9.01 0.94 24.63
C ASN A 54 -7.92 0.48 23.65
N ASP A 55 -7.40 -0.74 23.84
CA ASP A 55 -6.45 -1.39 22.93
C ASP A 55 -6.96 -1.49 21.49
N ARG A 56 -8.29 -1.54 21.29
CA ARG A 56 -8.91 -1.56 19.96
C ARG A 56 -8.56 -0.33 19.13
N ILE A 57 -8.50 0.85 19.74
CA ILE A 57 -8.25 2.11 19.01
C ILE A 57 -6.81 2.20 18.54
N ARG A 58 -5.86 1.74 19.37
CA ARG A 58 -4.45 1.62 18.96
C ARG A 58 -4.32 0.67 17.75
N ASN A 59 -5.05 -0.44 17.76
CA ASN A 59 -5.07 -1.39 16.65
C ASN A 59 -5.78 -0.86 15.39
N GLU A 60 -6.72 0.08 15.50
CA GLU A 60 -7.40 0.70 14.36
C GLU A 60 -6.59 1.82 13.72
N VAL A 61 -5.89 2.62 14.53
CA VAL A 61 -5.10 3.77 14.07
C VAL A 61 -3.73 3.33 13.57
N GLY A 62 -3.13 2.30 14.18
CA GLY A 62 -1.73 1.96 14.00
C GLY A 62 -0.81 2.99 14.66
N THR A 63 0.43 3.10 14.19
CA THR A 63 1.41 4.05 14.75
C THR A 63 1.28 5.40 14.03
N LEU A 64 0.44 6.29 14.57
CA LEU A 64 0.11 7.58 13.95
C LEU A 64 1.32 8.52 13.78
N ASP A 65 2.32 8.42 14.66
CA ASP A 65 3.52 9.26 14.64
C ASP A 65 4.42 9.01 13.41
N LEU A 66 4.17 7.93 12.67
CA LEU A 66 4.82 7.66 11.39
C LEU A 66 4.35 8.61 10.28
N VAL A 67 3.19 9.24 10.45
CA VAL A 67 2.59 10.15 9.47
C VAL A 67 2.66 11.58 9.99
N PRO A 68 3.36 12.48 9.27
CA PRO A 68 3.41 13.90 9.62
C PRO A 68 1.99 14.47 9.76
N PRO A 69 1.70 15.35 10.73
CA PRO A 69 0.37 15.92 10.92
C PRO A 69 -0.25 16.50 9.63
N ALA A 70 0.56 17.20 8.83
CA ALA A 70 0.13 17.77 7.55
C ALA A 70 -0.24 16.73 6.47
N GLU A 71 0.13 15.46 6.65
CA GLU A 71 -0.22 14.34 5.76
C GLU A 71 -1.35 13.47 6.30
N ARG A 72 -1.81 13.70 7.54
CA ARG A 72 -2.96 12.96 8.09
C ARG A 72 -4.23 13.42 7.40
N ARG A 73 -5.10 12.46 7.10
CA ARG A 73 -6.33 12.68 6.34
C ARG A 73 -7.46 11.91 6.99
N TYR A 74 -8.65 12.48 6.91
CA TYR A 74 -9.83 12.08 7.66
C TYR A 74 -11.06 12.16 6.77
N GLY A 75 -12.09 11.40 7.13
CA GLY A 75 -13.34 11.28 6.39
C GLY A 75 -13.39 10.02 5.53
N GLN A 76 -14.55 9.80 4.93
CA GLN A 76 -14.87 8.58 4.20
C GLN A 76 -13.84 8.27 3.09
N GLY A 77 -13.25 7.08 3.15
CA GLY A 77 -12.30 6.58 2.15
C GLY A 77 -10.83 6.77 2.54
N TRP A 78 -10.53 7.55 3.58
CA TRP A 78 -9.15 7.71 4.03
C TRP A 78 -8.64 6.53 4.85
N GLY A 79 -9.51 5.71 5.44
CA GLY A 79 -9.13 4.53 6.22
C GLY A 79 -8.18 3.59 5.49
N PRO A 80 -8.53 3.08 4.29
CA PRO A 80 -7.65 2.21 3.51
C PRO A 80 -6.33 2.86 3.07
N ILE A 81 -6.32 4.19 2.88
CA ILE A 81 -5.11 4.95 2.53
C ILE A 81 -4.22 5.07 3.76
N MET A 82 -4.73 5.65 4.84
CA MET A 82 -3.99 5.91 6.08
C MET A 82 -3.47 4.62 6.72
N ALA A 83 -4.24 3.53 6.66
CA ALA A 83 -3.79 2.23 7.17
C ALA A 83 -2.47 1.77 6.53
N ALA A 84 -2.23 2.05 5.24
CA ALA A 84 -0.98 1.70 4.57
C ALA A 84 0.24 2.49 5.12
N PHE A 85 0.00 3.64 5.74
CA PHE A 85 1.03 4.49 6.32
C PHE A 85 1.25 4.25 7.82
N THR A 86 0.23 3.75 8.53
CA THR A 86 0.27 3.58 9.99
C THR A 86 0.44 2.13 10.44
N HIS A 87 0.11 1.14 9.61
CA HIS A 87 0.27 -0.29 9.92
C HIS A 87 1.44 -0.86 9.13
N LEU A 88 2.64 -0.73 9.71
CA LEU A 88 3.86 -1.18 9.05
C LEU A 88 3.92 -2.71 8.97
N ASN A 89 4.45 -3.22 7.86
CA ASN A 89 4.97 -4.58 7.80
C ASN A 89 6.42 -4.57 8.33
N PRO A 90 6.73 -5.18 9.48
CA PRO A 90 8.10 -5.20 10.03
C PRO A 90 9.09 -5.93 9.12
N GLN A 91 8.62 -6.81 8.23
CA GLN A 91 9.44 -7.49 7.23
C GLN A 91 9.73 -6.62 6.00
N GLY A 92 9.17 -5.41 5.96
CA GLY A 92 9.28 -4.49 4.85
C GLY A 92 8.41 -4.86 3.64
N SER A 93 8.75 -4.23 2.52
CA SER A 93 8.12 -4.36 1.22
C SER A 93 9.16 -4.04 0.14
N ARG A 94 8.75 -3.98 -1.12
CA ARG A 94 9.66 -3.73 -2.24
C ARG A 94 10.44 -2.41 -2.12
N PHE A 95 9.79 -1.36 -1.66
CA PHE A 95 10.37 -0.01 -1.54
C PHE A 95 10.38 0.51 -0.10
N SER A 96 10.28 -0.35 0.91
CA SER A 96 10.45 0.04 2.31
C SER A 96 11.02 -1.13 3.10
N ASP A 97 11.96 -0.85 3.99
CA ASP A 97 12.51 -1.83 4.93
C ASP A 97 11.62 -2.05 6.16
N GLY A 98 10.42 -1.45 6.19
CA GLY A 98 9.51 -1.52 7.32
C GLY A 98 9.68 -0.38 8.31
N SER A 99 10.55 0.61 8.05
CA SER A 99 10.68 1.82 8.89
C SER A 99 9.64 2.92 8.58
N TYR A 100 8.93 2.81 7.45
CA TYR A 100 7.85 3.70 7.04
C TYR A 100 6.82 2.98 6.18
N GLY A 101 5.59 3.49 6.20
CA GLY A 101 4.49 2.91 5.44
C GLY A 101 4.48 3.37 3.99
N VAL A 102 3.93 2.51 3.13
CA VAL A 102 3.88 2.71 1.69
C VAL A 102 2.53 2.24 1.19
N PHE A 103 1.83 3.11 0.47
CA PHE A 103 0.60 2.72 -0.20
C PHE A 103 0.92 2.19 -1.58
N TYR A 104 0.64 0.90 -1.78
CA TYR A 104 0.78 0.23 -3.07
C TYR A 104 -0.57 0.17 -3.79
N CYS A 105 -0.57 0.56 -5.06
CA CYS A 105 -1.67 0.32 -6.00
C CYS A 105 -1.12 -0.03 -7.39
N ALA A 106 -2.00 -0.54 -8.24
CA ALA A 106 -1.69 -0.83 -9.63
C ALA A 106 -2.59 -0.02 -10.57
N ARG A 107 -2.10 0.18 -11.80
CA ARG A 107 -2.85 0.89 -12.84
C ARG A 107 -4.09 0.13 -13.30
N SER A 108 -4.04 -1.20 -13.25
CA SER A 108 -5.16 -2.06 -13.65
C SER A 108 -5.61 -2.96 -12.51
N ARG A 109 -6.89 -3.36 -12.57
CA ARG A 109 -7.48 -4.33 -11.65
C ARG A 109 -6.73 -5.67 -11.69
N ASP A 110 -6.44 -6.17 -12.87
CA ASP A 110 -5.78 -7.47 -13.07
C ASP A 110 -4.38 -7.47 -12.45
N THR A 111 -3.62 -6.38 -12.62
CA THR A 111 -2.31 -6.21 -12.01
C THR A 111 -2.41 -6.20 -10.48
N ALA A 112 -3.38 -5.48 -9.90
CA ALA A 112 -3.58 -5.46 -8.44
C ALA A 112 -3.91 -6.85 -7.88
N ILE A 113 -4.72 -7.63 -8.61
CA ILE A 113 -5.05 -9.02 -8.25
C ILE A 113 -3.79 -9.90 -8.37
N ALA A 114 -3.02 -9.79 -9.45
CA ALA A 114 -1.81 -10.60 -9.64
C ALA A 114 -0.76 -10.36 -8.55
N GLU A 115 -0.51 -9.10 -8.19
CA GLU A 115 0.42 -8.72 -7.10
C GLU A 115 -0.04 -9.28 -5.75
N THR A 116 -1.30 -9.07 -5.40
CA THR A 116 -1.82 -9.52 -4.10
C THR A 116 -2.00 -11.03 -4.01
N ARG A 117 -2.33 -11.71 -5.12
CA ARG A 117 -2.37 -13.18 -5.20
C ARG A 117 -1.01 -13.77 -4.84
N TYR A 118 0.07 -13.22 -5.39
CA TYR A 118 1.43 -13.63 -5.08
C TYR A 118 1.78 -13.42 -3.60
N HIS A 119 1.52 -12.21 -3.07
CA HIS A 119 1.85 -11.89 -1.69
C HIS A 119 1.00 -12.65 -0.66
N SER A 120 -0.29 -12.89 -0.95
CA SER A 120 -1.13 -13.76 -0.14
C SER A 120 -0.60 -15.20 -0.14
N ALA A 121 -0.22 -15.74 -1.31
CA ALA A 121 0.36 -17.09 -1.38
C ALA A 121 1.64 -17.21 -0.54
N LEU A 122 2.57 -16.26 -0.65
CA LEU A 122 3.78 -16.25 0.17
C LEU A 122 3.48 -16.21 1.67
N PHE A 123 2.52 -15.38 2.09
CA PHE A 123 2.14 -15.28 3.49
C PHE A 123 1.56 -16.59 4.00
N LEU A 124 0.58 -17.16 3.28
CA LEU A 124 -0.10 -18.41 3.65
C LEU A 124 0.86 -19.61 3.66
N GLU A 125 1.81 -19.64 2.72
CA GLU A 125 2.87 -20.64 2.69
C GLU A 125 3.81 -20.51 3.90
N ALA A 126 4.27 -19.28 4.20
CA ALA A 126 5.17 -19.02 5.32
C ALA A 126 4.54 -19.36 6.68
N THR A 127 3.22 -19.18 6.84
CA THR A 127 2.48 -19.56 8.05
C THR A 127 1.92 -20.97 8.02
N LYS A 128 2.16 -21.74 6.95
CA LYS A 128 1.71 -23.14 6.78
C LYS A 128 0.19 -23.32 6.90
N GLU A 129 -0.56 -22.38 6.35
CA GLU A 129 -2.02 -22.42 6.43
C GLU A 129 -2.59 -23.61 5.63
N PRO A 130 -3.59 -24.33 6.18
CA PRO A 130 -4.31 -25.36 5.44
C PRO A 130 -5.12 -24.73 4.28
N PRO A 131 -5.62 -25.55 3.33
CA PRO A 131 -6.50 -25.06 2.27
C PRO A 131 -7.65 -24.21 2.84
N MET A 132 -7.81 -23.00 2.32
CA MET A 132 -8.76 -22.03 2.85
C MET A 132 -9.20 -21.03 1.79
N ARG A 133 -10.25 -20.28 2.10
CA ARG A 133 -10.68 -19.13 1.30
C ARG A 133 -10.39 -17.84 2.06
N GLN A 134 -9.60 -16.96 1.45
CA GLN A 134 -9.24 -15.68 2.03
C GLN A 134 -10.11 -14.57 1.43
N GLN A 135 -10.87 -13.89 2.29
CA GLN A 135 -11.66 -12.74 1.89
C GLN A 135 -10.76 -11.51 1.69
N MET A 136 -10.94 -10.88 0.54
CA MET A 136 -10.20 -9.72 0.10
C MET A 136 -11.19 -8.61 -0.32
N ARG A 137 -10.73 -7.36 -0.29
CA ARG A 137 -11.47 -6.20 -0.81
C ARG A 137 -10.66 -5.53 -1.89
N LEU A 138 -11.31 -5.24 -3.00
CA LEU A 138 -10.80 -4.39 -4.05
C LEU A 138 -11.27 -2.95 -3.80
N TYR A 139 -10.33 -2.02 -3.84
CA TYR A 139 -10.58 -0.59 -3.80
C TYR A 139 -10.15 0.05 -5.12
N THR A 140 -10.91 1.04 -5.55
CA THR A 140 -10.47 2.06 -6.52
C THR A 140 -9.97 3.27 -5.76
N VAL A 141 -9.00 3.98 -6.31
CA VAL A 141 -8.41 5.20 -5.72
C VAL A 141 -7.94 6.11 -6.84
N ILE A 142 -8.00 7.43 -6.68
CA ILE A 142 -7.30 8.34 -7.57
C ILE A 142 -5.85 8.45 -7.11
N ALA A 143 -4.90 8.18 -8.00
CA ALA A 143 -3.48 8.41 -7.79
C ALA A 143 -2.97 9.46 -8.78
N GLN A 144 -2.57 10.64 -8.29
CA GLN A 144 -2.19 11.77 -9.13
C GLN A 144 -1.02 12.56 -8.55
N GLY A 145 -0.05 12.90 -9.40
CA GLY A 145 1.08 13.77 -9.06
C GLY A 145 2.42 13.29 -9.63
N ASP A 146 3.48 14.05 -9.35
CA ASP A 146 4.82 13.74 -9.82
C ASP A 146 5.51 12.69 -8.97
N VAL A 147 6.02 11.65 -9.63
CA VAL A 147 6.69 10.51 -8.98
C VAL A 147 7.96 10.13 -9.72
N ALA A 148 8.86 9.40 -9.04
CA ALA A 148 10.02 8.80 -9.69
C ALA A 148 9.59 7.71 -10.67
N ASP A 149 10.10 7.74 -11.90
CA ASP A 149 9.77 6.79 -12.96
C ASP A 149 10.90 5.78 -13.17
N ILE A 150 10.66 4.55 -12.73
CA ILE A 150 11.61 3.45 -12.93
C ILE A 150 11.08 2.39 -13.90
N ARG A 151 10.04 2.67 -14.69
CA ARG A 151 9.43 1.68 -15.60
C ARG A 151 10.39 1.05 -16.60
N THR A 152 11.44 1.79 -16.99
CA THR A 152 12.46 1.33 -17.94
C THR A 152 13.76 0.86 -17.28
N TRP A 153 13.92 1.11 -15.97
CA TRP A 153 15.16 0.88 -15.24
C TRP A 153 15.52 -0.60 -15.05
N PRO A 154 14.57 -1.55 -14.86
CA PRO A 154 14.90 -2.97 -14.72
C PRO A 154 15.66 -3.57 -15.89
N LYS A 155 15.59 -2.96 -17.08
CA LYS A 155 16.40 -3.36 -18.24
C LYS A 155 17.89 -3.05 -18.06
N ARG A 156 18.21 -2.07 -17.21
CA ARG A 156 19.57 -1.59 -16.93
C ARG A 156 20.07 -2.13 -15.59
N ASP A 157 19.20 -2.18 -14.60
CA ASP A 157 19.47 -2.68 -13.25
C ASP A 157 18.33 -3.59 -12.79
N PRO A 158 18.40 -4.91 -13.08
CA PRO A 158 17.39 -5.87 -12.68
C PRO A 158 17.24 -6.01 -11.16
N ALA A 159 18.25 -5.63 -10.37
CA ALA A 159 18.22 -5.80 -8.92
C ALA A 159 17.14 -4.93 -8.27
N LEU A 160 16.82 -3.76 -8.87
CA LEU A 160 15.79 -2.84 -8.38
C LEU A 160 14.41 -3.48 -8.23
N LEU A 161 14.07 -4.44 -9.10
CA LEU A 161 12.81 -5.18 -9.06
C LEU A 161 13.04 -6.68 -8.98
N HIS A 162 14.08 -7.10 -8.26
CA HIS A 162 14.32 -8.51 -8.07
C HIS A 162 13.07 -9.20 -7.45
N PRO A 163 12.70 -10.41 -7.90
CA PRO A 163 11.43 -11.01 -7.51
C PRO A 163 11.32 -11.38 -6.02
N LEU A 164 12.47 -11.60 -5.35
CA LEU A 164 12.55 -12.10 -3.98
C LEU A 164 13.45 -11.26 -3.06
N ASP A 165 14.34 -10.44 -3.61
CA ASP A 165 15.29 -9.64 -2.86
C ASP A 165 14.91 -8.18 -3.04
N TYR A 166 14.50 -7.52 -1.97
CA TYR A 166 14.06 -6.13 -2.04
C TYR A 166 15.14 -5.15 -1.64
N SER A 167 16.37 -5.59 -1.36
CA SER A 167 17.44 -4.72 -0.83
C SER A 167 17.69 -3.49 -1.72
N ALA A 168 17.83 -3.67 -3.03
CA ALA A 168 18.06 -2.57 -3.97
C ALA A 168 16.82 -1.65 -4.10
N GLY A 169 15.62 -2.24 -4.16
CA GLY A 169 14.36 -1.49 -4.19
C GLY A 169 14.14 -0.67 -2.90
N GLN A 170 14.46 -1.23 -1.73
CA GLN A 170 14.36 -0.56 -0.44
C GLN A 170 15.36 0.60 -0.34
N ALA A 171 16.59 0.42 -0.83
CA ALA A 171 17.57 1.50 -0.91
C ALA A 171 17.06 2.66 -1.78
N LEU A 172 16.50 2.36 -2.95
CA LEU A 172 15.87 3.36 -3.81
C LEU A 172 14.68 4.04 -3.14
N GLY A 173 13.76 3.27 -2.56
CA GLY A 173 12.58 3.79 -1.87
C GLY A 173 12.96 4.79 -0.77
N ARG A 174 13.96 4.45 0.03
CA ARG A 174 14.50 5.33 1.07
C ARG A 174 15.10 6.60 0.48
N ALA A 175 15.88 6.48 -0.58
CA ALA A 175 16.48 7.63 -1.25
C ALA A 175 15.41 8.59 -1.80
N VAL A 176 14.40 8.06 -2.51
CA VAL A 176 13.29 8.85 -3.07
C VAL A 176 12.51 9.56 -1.97
N ARG A 177 12.13 8.84 -0.92
CA ARG A 177 11.37 9.41 0.20
C ARG A 177 12.16 10.49 0.94
N ASN A 178 13.45 10.25 1.22
CA ASN A 178 14.31 11.20 1.95
C ASN A 178 14.57 12.48 1.15
N ALA A 179 14.56 12.40 -0.18
CA ALA A 179 14.62 13.56 -1.06
C ALA A 179 13.28 14.30 -1.21
N GLY A 180 12.23 13.88 -0.49
CA GLY A 180 10.89 14.48 -0.57
C GLY A 180 10.03 13.97 -1.72
N GLY A 181 10.48 12.96 -2.46
CA GLY A 181 9.72 12.35 -3.55
C GLY A 181 8.41 11.74 -3.07
N ALA A 182 7.34 11.92 -3.86
CA ALA A 182 6.00 11.54 -3.47
C ALA A 182 5.72 10.03 -3.64
N GLY A 183 6.42 9.37 -4.56
CA GLY A 183 6.28 7.94 -4.83
C GLY A 183 7.18 7.46 -5.97
N ILE A 184 7.02 6.18 -6.33
CA ILE A 184 7.73 5.51 -7.42
C ILE A 184 6.73 4.76 -8.30
N VAL A 185 6.72 5.06 -9.61
CA VAL A 185 6.01 4.24 -10.61
C VAL A 185 6.97 3.23 -11.24
N TYR A 186 6.54 1.98 -11.32
CA TYR A 186 7.37 0.84 -11.71
C TYR A 186 6.54 -0.22 -12.47
N PRO A 187 7.16 -1.07 -13.31
CA PRO A 187 6.47 -2.19 -13.93
C PRO A 187 6.20 -3.29 -12.89
N SER A 188 5.07 -3.98 -13.01
CA SER A 188 4.75 -5.12 -12.16
C SER A 188 5.73 -6.27 -12.39
N VAL A 189 6.09 -6.98 -11.32
CA VAL A 189 6.89 -8.22 -11.41
C VAL A 189 5.97 -9.44 -11.60
N ARG A 190 4.66 -9.28 -11.40
CA ARG A 190 3.66 -10.36 -11.42
C ARG A 190 2.74 -10.32 -12.63
N ASP A 191 2.62 -9.16 -13.28
CA ASP A 191 1.91 -8.95 -14.52
C ASP A 191 2.86 -8.27 -15.55
N PRO A 192 3.28 -8.98 -16.62
CA PRO A 192 4.25 -8.45 -17.59
C PRO A 192 3.85 -7.15 -18.29
N ARG A 193 2.55 -6.80 -18.31
CA ARG A 193 2.05 -5.56 -18.90
C ARG A 193 1.59 -4.54 -17.85
N GLY A 194 1.68 -4.93 -16.58
CA GLY A 194 1.18 -4.15 -15.46
C GLY A 194 2.13 -3.02 -15.04
N GLU A 195 1.55 -1.94 -14.55
CA GLU A 195 2.26 -0.86 -13.88
C GLU A 195 1.74 -0.74 -12.44
N CYS A 196 2.65 -0.45 -11.52
CA CYS A 196 2.39 -0.29 -10.10
C CYS A 196 2.95 1.04 -9.60
N LEU A 197 2.36 1.55 -8.54
CA LEU A 197 2.76 2.76 -7.83
C LEU A 197 2.99 2.42 -6.36
N ALA A 198 4.14 2.85 -5.85
CA ALA A 198 4.45 2.89 -4.43
C ALA A 198 4.41 4.37 -3.99
N ALA A 199 3.33 4.78 -3.32
CA ALA A 199 3.17 6.13 -2.80
C ALA A 199 3.75 6.25 -1.38
N PHE A 200 4.59 7.25 -1.18
CA PHE A 200 5.20 7.62 0.11
C PHE A 200 4.51 8.78 0.80
N ARG A 201 3.61 9.47 0.08
CA ARG A 201 2.89 10.64 0.54
C ARG A 201 1.39 10.47 0.32
N THR A 202 0.59 10.85 1.31
CA THR A 202 -0.88 10.76 1.23
C THR A 202 -1.45 11.73 0.20
N ALA A 203 -0.74 12.83 -0.08
CA ALA A 203 -1.15 13.85 -1.07
C ALA A 203 -1.29 13.31 -2.50
N LEU A 204 -0.67 12.17 -2.84
CA LEU A 204 -0.86 11.53 -4.14
C LEU A 204 -2.22 10.84 -4.28
N LEU A 205 -2.92 10.59 -3.18
CA LEU A 205 -4.04 9.65 -3.12
C LEU A 205 -5.29 10.37 -2.63
N ARG A 206 -6.44 10.05 -3.22
CA ARG A 206 -7.76 10.47 -2.73
C ARG A 206 -8.86 9.61 -3.33
N ASP A 207 -10.11 9.85 -2.93
CA ASP A 207 -11.30 9.22 -3.51
C ASP A 207 -11.19 7.69 -3.55
N CYS A 208 -10.83 7.11 -2.40
CA CYS A 208 -10.70 5.67 -2.25
C CYS A 208 -12.06 5.04 -1.93
N HIS A 209 -12.54 4.20 -2.83
CA HIS A 209 -13.87 3.59 -2.76
C HIS A 209 -13.78 2.08 -2.85
N HIS A 210 -14.59 1.40 -2.04
CA HIS A 210 -14.78 -0.04 -2.16
C HIS A 210 -15.39 -0.36 -3.53
N ALA A 211 -14.75 -1.24 -4.28
CA ALA A 211 -15.15 -1.58 -5.64
C ALA A 211 -15.74 -3.00 -5.73
N ALA A 212 -15.16 -3.98 -5.02
CA ALA A 212 -15.65 -5.36 -5.04
C ALA A 212 -15.17 -6.16 -3.83
N TYR A 213 -15.97 -7.16 -3.45
CA TYR A 213 -15.51 -8.25 -2.59
C TYR A 213 -14.84 -9.31 -3.45
N LEU A 214 -13.66 -9.76 -3.03
CA LEU A 214 -12.91 -10.81 -3.69
C LEU A 214 -12.69 -11.99 -2.73
N GLU A 215 -12.54 -13.19 -3.26
CA GLU A 215 -12.19 -14.39 -2.51
C GLU A 215 -11.06 -15.12 -3.20
N TYR A 216 -9.94 -15.30 -2.49
CA TYR A 216 -8.78 -16.04 -2.98
C TYR A 216 -8.86 -17.47 -2.45
N ASN A 217 -8.90 -18.44 -3.36
CA ASN A 217 -8.91 -19.85 -3.00
C ASN A 217 -7.47 -20.34 -2.86
N TRP A 218 -7.04 -20.60 -1.63
CA TRP A 218 -5.76 -21.20 -1.29
C TRP A 218 -5.94 -22.72 -1.17
N ASN A 219 -5.22 -23.49 -1.98
CA ASN A 219 -5.33 -24.94 -1.98
C ASN A 219 -4.29 -25.66 -1.08
N GLY A 220 -3.55 -24.91 -0.26
CA GLY A 220 -2.45 -25.44 0.56
C GLY A 220 -1.06 -25.22 -0.06
N SER A 221 -0.97 -24.84 -1.33
CA SER A 221 0.32 -24.52 -1.99
C SER A 221 0.28 -23.31 -2.92
N ALA A 222 -0.88 -22.99 -3.49
CA ALA A 222 -1.06 -21.81 -4.32
C ALA A 222 -2.47 -21.23 -4.14
N VAL A 223 -2.59 -19.93 -4.44
CA VAL A 223 -3.89 -19.35 -4.75
C VAL A 223 -4.22 -19.73 -6.19
N ASP A 224 -5.11 -20.70 -6.41
CA ASP A 224 -5.40 -21.25 -7.74
C ASP A 224 -6.61 -20.61 -8.42
N ALA A 225 -7.52 -20.02 -7.64
CA ALA A 225 -8.66 -19.28 -8.13
C ALA A 225 -8.88 -17.97 -7.36
N VAL A 226 -9.42 -16.98 -8.08
CA VAL A 226 -9.88 -15.72 -7.52
C VAL A 226 -11.33 -15.52 -7.96
N PHE A 227 -12.22 -15.35 -7.00
CA PHE A 227 -13.63 -15.07 -7.24
C PHE A 227 -13.94 -13.62 -6.91
N GLU A 228 -14.86 -13.03 -7.66
CA GLU A 228 -15.56 -11.81 -7.26
C GLU A 228 -16.91 -12.21 -6.67
N LEU A 229 -17.20 -11.71 -5.48
CA LEU A 229 -18.40 -12.07 -4.72
C LEU A 229 -19.44 -10.96 -4.86
N ASN A 230 -20.68 -11.38 -5.09
CA ASN A 230 -21.85 -10.51 -5.06
C ASN A 230 -22.73 -10.89 -3.87
N GLN A 231 -23.19 -9.89 -3.11
CA GLN A 231 -24.20 -10.14 -2.08
C GLN A 231 -25.54 -10.40 -2.75
N VAL A 232 -26.20 -11.49 -2.33
CA VAL A 232 -27.56 -11.84 -2.77
C VAL A 232 -28.44 -11.93 -1.53
N GLY A 233 -29.25 -10.90 -1.30
CA GLY A 233 -30.14 -10.81 -0.14
C GLY A 233 -29.49 -10.28 1.13
#